data_AF-A0A1S9D3H8-F1
#
_entry.id   AF-A0A1S9D3H8-F1
#
_cell.length_a   1.000
_cell.length_b   1.000
_cell.length_c   1.000
_cell.angle_alpha   90.00
_cell.angle_beta   90.00
_cell.angle_gamma   90.00
#
_symmetry.space_group_name_H-M   'P 1'
#
loop_
_entity.id
_entity.type
_entity.pdbx_description
1 polymer ?
#
loop_
_entity_poly.entity_id
_entity_poly.type
_entity_poly.pdbx_seq_one_letter_code
_entity_poly.pdbx_strand_id
1 'polypeptide(L)'
;MVVTSGIERAIQYYHAIRDYLMERKSPYKAIVAFSSEHEFGGTKVTETSLNGFPSSQIADKIQEDPYRFLVCADKFQTGYDEPLLHTMYVDKILSGIKAVQTLSRLNRAHPQKHDVFVLDFMNEADTIQESFADYYRTTILSEGTDPNKLHDLKAALDGYQVYATAQIDALVELYLGGADRDKLDPILDACVAVYKEQLDEDRQVGLQASLRRSRAPMDSSPRSCPTPMPSGRSSRSS
;
A
#
# COMPACT_ATOMS: atom_id res chain seq x y z
N MET A 1 -13.59 -4.53 6.04
CA MET A 1 -13.85 -3.20 6.65
C MET A 1 -14.43 -2.28 5.60
N VAL A 2 -15.34 -1.39 6.00
CA VAL A 2 -15.96 -0.37 5.14
C VAL A 2 -15.58 0.99 5.71
N VAL A 3 -14.96 1.83 4.89
CA VAL A 3 -14.50 3.18 5.25
C VAL A 3 -15.41 4.18 4.58
N THR A 4 -16.17 4.93 5.36
CA THR A 4 -17.16 5.87 4.85
C THR A 4 -16.71 7.32 4.99
N SER A 5 -17.29 8.19 4.17
CA SER A 5 -17.03 9.63 4.17
C SER A 5 -17.50 10.38 5.43
N GLY A 6 -18.39 9.78 6.23
CA GLY A 6 -18.90 10.39 7.47
C GLY A 6 -19.77 9.45 8.30
N ILE A 7 -20.22 9.95 9.46
CA ILE A 7 -20.99 9.19 10.46
C ILE A 7 -22.34 8.75 9.91
N GLU A 8 -23.07 9.65 9.25
CA GLU A 8 -24.37 9.33 8.64
C GLU A 8 -24.25 8.16 7.65
N ARG A 9 -23.25 8.21 6.76
CA ARG A 9 -22.97 7.13 5.81
C ARG A 9 -22.59 5.83 6.52
N ALA A 10 -21.77 5.89 7.57
CA ALA A 10 -21.44 4.69 8.37
C ALA A 10 -22.69 4.02 8.94
N ILE A 11 -23.63 4.81 9.46
CA ILE A 11 -24.89 4.32 10.01
C ILE A 11 -25.76 3.71 8.90
N GLN A 12 -25.87 4.37 7.75
CA GLN A 12 -26.60 3.85 6.58
C GLN A 12 -26.04 2.51 6.10
N TYR A 13 -24.72 2.39 5.92
CA TYR A 13 -24.08 1.13 5.54
C TYR A 13 -24.25 0.05 6.60
N TYR A 14 -24.13 0.41 7.88
CA TYR A 14 -24.35 -0.54 8.98
C TYR A 14 -25.75 -1.15 8.91
N HIS A 15 -26.79 -0.33 8.77
CA HIS A 15 -28.15 -0.82 8.62
C HIS A 15 -28.33 -1.67 7.35
N ALA A 16 -27.85 -1.20 6.21
CA ALA A 16 -27.94 -1.93 4.95
C ALA A 16 -27.24 -3.30 5.03
N ILE A 17 -26.02 -3.36 5.56
CA ILE A 17 -25.26 -4.60 5.73
C ILE A 17 -25.98 -5.53 6.71
N ARG A 18 -26.44 -5.02 7.86
CA ARG A 18 -27.17 -5.80 8.85
C ARG A 18 -28.44 -6.42 8.25
N ASP A 19 -29.24 -5.61 7.56
CA ASP A 19 -30.51 -6.03 6.98
C ASP A 19 -30.27 -7.09 5.89
N TYR A 20 -29.23 -6.92 5.09
CA TYR A 20 -28.82 -7.90 4.08
C TYR A 20 -28.29 -9.22 4.67
N LEU A 21 -27.52 -9.15 5.77
CA LEU A 21 -27.04 -10.33 6.50
C LEU A 21 -28.22 -11.11 7.09
N MET A 22 -29.24 -10.41 7.61
CA MET A 22 -30.48 -11.04 8.10
C MET A 22 -31.27 -11.69 6.97
N GLU A 23 -31.46 -11.01 5.84
CA GLU A 23 -32.16 -11.54 4.67
C GLU A 23 -31.49 -12.81 4.14
N ARG A 24 -30.16 -12.82 4.06
CA ARG A 24 -29.36 -13.97 3.63
C ARG A 24 -29.21 -15.07 4.69
N LYS A 25 -29.78 -14.88 5.89
CA LYS A 25 -29.61 -15.77 7.05
C LYS A 25 -28.15 -16.07 7.37
N SER A 26 -27.29 -15.07 7.17
CA SER A 26 -25.87 -15.16 7.48
C SER A 26 -25.69 -15.21 9.00
N PRO A 27 -24.82 -16.10 9.53
CA PRO A 27 -24.50 -16.11 10.96
C PRO A 27 -23.72 -14.85 11.39
N TYR A 28 -23.10 -14.16 10.43
CA TYR A 28 -22.20 -13.05 10.70
C TYR A 28 -22.91 -11.74 11.03
N LYS A 29 -22.22 -10.90 11.82
CA LYS A 29 -22.68 -9.57 12.24
C LYS A 29 -21.71 -8.47 11.84
N ALA A 30 -22.25 -7.27 11.71
CA ALA A 30 -21.50 -6.04 11.51
C ALA A 30 -21.37 -5.24 12.80
N ILE A 31 -20.30 -4.44 12.89
CA ILE A 31 -20.03 -3.46 13.94
C ILE A 31 -19.86 -2.10 13.26
N VAL A 32 -20.36 -1.03 13.88
CA VAL A 32 -20.18 0.35 13.43
C VAL A 32 -19.30 1.14 14.41
N ALA A 33 -18.43 2.00 13.88
CA ALA A 33 -17.51 2.78 14.67
C ALA A 33 -17.39 4.24 14.19
N PHE A 34 -17.55 5.18 15.12
CA PHE A 34 -17.48 6.62 14.87
C PHE A 34 -17.22 7.40 16.17
N SER A 35 -16.74 8.64 16.07
CA SER A 35 -16.17 9.37 17.21
C SER A 35 -17.18 10.12 18.10
N SER A 36 -18.38 10.43 17.60
CA SER A 36 -19.33 11.30 18.30
C SER A 36 -20.76 10.84 18.12
N GLU A 37 -21.63 11.18 19.09
CA GLU A 37 -23.07 11.01 18.91
C GLU A 37 -23.54 11.69 17.63
N HIS A 38 -24.50 11.07 16.95
CA HIS A 38 -25.06 11.59 15.72
C HIS A 38 -26.58 11.50 15.75
N GLU A 39 -27.25 12.44 15.10
CA GLU A 39 -28.69 12.36 14.94
C GLU A 39 -29.01 11.62 13.65
N PHE A 40 -29.76 10.53 13.75
CA PHE A 40 -30.17 9.72 12.61
C PHE A 40 -31.66 9.42 12.74
N GLY A 41 -32.44 9.83 11.74
CA GLY A 41 -33.90 9.65 11.75
C GLY A 41 -34.61 10.31 12.94
N GLY A 42 -34.09 11.45 13.43
CA GLY A 42 -34.63 12.18 14.58
C GLY A 42 -34.30 11.58 15.95
N THR A 43 -33.43 10.55 16.01
CA THR A 43 -32.96 9.94 17.25
C THR A 43 -31.45 10.09 17.38
N LYS A 44 -30.97 10.41 18.59
CA LYS A 44 -29.54 10.38 18.88
C LYS A 44 -29.06 8.94 18.96
N VAL A 45 -28.10 8.60 18.11
CA VAL A 45 -27.47 7.28 18.07
C VAL A 45 -26.00 7.38 18.45
N THR A 46 -25.53 6.35 19.14
CA THR A 46 -24.15 6.16 19.56
C THR A 46 -23.65 4.79 19.11
N GLU A 47 -22.33 4.58 19.12
CA GLU A 47 -21.74 3.27 18.85
C GLU A 47 -22.31 2.22 19.80
N THR A 48 -22.44 2.56 21.08
CA THR A 48 -22.98 1.66 22.11
C THR A 48 -24.43 1.30 21.83
N SER A 49 -25.26 2.26 21.42
CA SER A 49 -26.67 1.98 21.12
C SER A 49 -26.83 1.10 19.87
N LEU A 50 -25.94 1.22 18.89
CA LEU A 50 -26.01 0.47 17.64
C LEU A 50 -25.39 -0.93 17.76
N ASN A 51 -24.22 -1.03 18.40
CA ASN A 51 -23.50 -2.30 18.55
C ASN A 51 -24.01 -3.14 19.72
N GLY A 52 -24.60 -2.51 20.74
CA GLY A 52 -25.02 -3.18 21.98
C GLY A 52 -23.89 -3.41 22.99
N PHE A 53 -22.70 -2.85 22.75
CA PHE A 53 -21.54 -2.94 23.64
C PHE A 53 -20.68 -1.66 23.57
N PRO A 54 -19.85 -1.37 24.60
CA PRO A 54 -19.05 -0.15 24.64
C PRO A 54 -18.02 -0.07 23.53
N SER A 55 -17.72 1.15 23.08
CA SER A 55 -16.77 1.41 22.01
C SER A 55 -15.35 0.89 22.27
N SER A 56 -14.96 0.71 23.54
CA SER A 56 -13.67 0.14 23.92
C SER A 56 -13.53 -1.33 23.53
N GLN A 57 -14.64 -2.06 23.40
CA GLN A 57 -14.65 -3.49 23.06
C GLN A 57 -14.71 -3.75 21.56
N ILE A 58 -14.83 -2.72 20.70
CA ILE A 58 -14.95 -2.89 19.24
C ILE A 58 -13.75 -3.67 18.68
N ALA A 59 -12.55 -3.33 19.15
CA ALA A 59 -11.30 -3.95 18.70
C ALA A 59 -11.25 -5.46 19.02
N ASP A 60 -11.69 -5.85 20.21
CA ASP A 60 -11.69 -7.25 20.63
C ASP A 60 -12.86 -8.01 19.96
N LYS A 61 -14.03 -7.38 19.89
CA LYS A 61 -15.25 -8.01 19.35
C LYS A 61 -15.16 -8.33 17.87
N ILE A 62 -14.47 -7.52 17.06
CA ILE A 62 -14.34 -7.82 15.63
C ILE A 62 -13.48 -9.05 15.34
N GLN A 63 -12.66 -9.49 16.30
CA GLN A 63 -11.88 -10.72 16.20
C GLN A 63 -12.70 -11.96 16.59
N GLU A 64 -13.80 -11.77 17.31
CA GLU A 64 -14.68 -12.84 17.79
C GLU A 64 -15.78 -13.18 16.77
N ASP A 65 -16.09 -14.47 16.65
CA ASP A 65 -17.32 -14.88 15.96
C ASP A 65 -18.55 -14.38 16.76
N PRO A 66 -19.58 -13.80 16.13
CA PRO A 66 -19.89 -13.77 14.69
C PRO A 66 -19.49 -12.48 13.95
N TYR A 67 -18.69 -11.59 14.54
CA TYR A 67 -18.43 -10.29 13.93
C TYR A 67 -17.39 -10.39 12.81
N ARG A 68 -17.76 -9.98 11.60
CA ARG A 68 -16.88 -10.04 10.41
C ARG A 68 -16.82 -8.74 9.60
N PHE A 69 -17.72 -7.81 9.88
CA PHE A 69 -17.80 -6.55 9.18
C PHE A 69 -17.60 -5.39 10.16
N LEU A 70 -16.66 -4.52 9.85
CA LEU A 70 -16.42 -3.28 10.58
C LEU A 70 -16.69 -2.12 9.64
N VAL A 71 -17.66 -1.27 10.00
CA VAL A 71 -18.04 -0.06 9.27
C VAL A 71 -17.55 1.15 10.06
N CYS A 72 -16.67 1.95 9.47
CA CYS A 72 -16.02 3.06 10.14
C CYS A 72 -16.23 4.36 9.37
N ALA A 73 -16.57 5.43 10.10
CA ALA A 73 -16.40 6.79 9.62
C ALA A 73 -14.93 7.20 9.81
N ASP A 74 -14.61 8.15 10.68
CA ASP A 74 -13.22 8.60 10.91
C ASP A 74 -12.46 7.76 11.94
N LYS A 75 -13.18 7.03 12.79
CA LYS A 75 -12.60 6.21 13.85
C LYS A 75 -11.94 4.96 13.27
N PHE A 76 -10.88 4.50 13.91
CA PHE A 76 -10.06 3.37 13.46
C PHE A 76 -9.38 3.57 12.09
N GLN A 77 -9.50 4.75 11.46
CA GLN A 77 -8.64 5.14 10.32
C GLN A 77 -7.21 5.41 10.78
N THR A 78 -7.01 5.91 12.01
CA THR A 78 -5.70 6.22 12.61
C THR A 78 -5.46 5.41 13.89
N GLY A 79 -4.41 4.59 13.93
CA GLY A 79 -3.95 3.87 15.14
C GLY A 79 -4.58 2.49 15.37
N TYR A 80 -5.57 2.10 14.57
CA TYR A 80 -6.08 0.72 14.60
C TYR A 80 -5.30 -0.17 13.65
N ASP A 81 -4.94 -1.33 14.14
CA ASP A 81 -4.19 -2.35 13.44
C ASP A 81 -4.85 -3.70 13.69
N GLU A 82 -5.51 -4.22 12.66
CA GLU A 82 -6.19 -5.51 12.74
C GLU A 82 -5.53 -6.48 11.75
N PRO A 83 -4.73 -7.45 12.24
CA PRO A 83 -4.02 -8.42 11.39
C PRO A 83 -4.94 -9.21 10.45
N LEU A 84 -6.19 -9.43 10.85
CA LEU A 84 -7.18 -10.19 10.10
C LEU A 84 -7.87 -9.38 8.98
N LEU A 85 -7.50 -8.11 8.80
CA LEU A 85 -8.13 -7.23 7.81
C LEU A 85 -7.70 -7.58 6.38
N HIS A 86 -8.43 -8.46 5.71
CA HIS A 86 -8.17 -8.83 4.30
C HIS A 86 -8.74 -7.84 3.27
N THR A 87 -10.01 -7.42 3.45
CA THR A 87 -10.76 -6.63 2.45
C THR A 87 -11.17 -5.26 2.99
N MET A 88 -10.98 -4.21 2.18
CA MET A 88 -11.45 -2.85 2.46
C MET A 88 -12.38 -2.34 1.34
N TYR A 89 -13.52 -1.78 1.75
CA TYR A 89 -14.42 -1.02 0.89
C TYR A 89 -14.24 0.45 1.22
N VAL A 90 -13.96 1.29 0.22
CA VAL A 90 -13.71 2.72 0.40
C VAL A 90 -14.82 3.51 -0.26
N ASP A 91 -15.60 4.21 0.56
CA ASP A 91 -16.62 5.19 0.15
C ASP A 91 -16.29 6.56 0.74
N LYS A 92 -15.05 6.98 0.51
CA LYS A 92 -14.50 8.26 0.96
C LYS A 92 -13.48 8.73 -0.08
N ILE A 93 -13.47 10.03 -0.36
CA ILE A 93 -12.42 10.61 -1.20
C ILE A 93 -11.09 10.51 -0.45
N LEU A 94 -10.16 9.74 -1.01
CA LEU A 94 -8.81 9.54 -0.50
C LEU A 94 -7.84 10.13 -1.52
N SER A 95 -7.02 11.08 -1.08
CA SER A 95 -5.98 11.68 -1.92
C SER A 95 -4.75 12.06 -1.11
N GLY A 96 -3.61 12.13 -1.79
CA GLY A 96 -2.29 12.42 -1.23
C GLY A 96 -1.95 11.51 -0.05
N ILE A 97 -1.43 12.12 1.02
CA ILE A 97 -0.98 11.38 2.21
C ILE A 97 -2.08 10.54 2.88
N LYS A 98 -3.35 10.93 2.75
CA LYS A 98 -4.47 10.21 3.38
C LYS A 98 -4.68 8.86 2.71
N ALA A 99 -4.60 8.79 1.38
CA ALA A 99 -4.70 7.54 0.64
C ALA A 99 -3.59 6.57 1.07
N VAL A 100 -2.35 7.07 1.11
CA VAL A 100 -1.18 6.28 1.52
C VAL A 100 -1.34 5.78 2.96
N GLN A 101 -1.75 6.64 3.90
CA GLN A 101 -1.90 6.28 5.31
C GLN A 101 -3.01 5.24 5.55
N THR A 102 -4.12 5.32 4.81
CA THR A 102 -5.25 4.39 4.93
C THR A 102 -4.93 3.05 4.26
N LEU A 103 -4.46 3.08 3.02
CA LEU A 103 -4.25 1.86 2.22
C LEU A 103 -2.98 1.09 2.60
N SER A 104 -1.91 1.77 3.03
CA SER A 104 -0.67 1.07 3.48
C SER A 104 -0.90 0.19 4.71
N ARG A 105 -1.99 0.40 5.47
CA ARG A 105 -2.33 -0.43 6.63
C ARG A 105 -2.84 -1.80 6.25
N LEU A 106 -3.45 -1.94 5.07
CA LEU A 106 -3.86 -3.25 4.56
C LEU A 106 -2.65 -4.11 4.22
N ASN A 107 -1.52 -3.52 3.87
CA ASN A 107 -0.33 -4.25 3.42
C ASN A 107 0.57 -4.75 4.56
N ARG A 108 0.00 -5.02 5.75
CA ARG A 108 0.74 -5.72 6.80
C ARG A 108 0.74 -7.21 6.49
N ALA A 109 1.93 -7.72 6.17
CA ALA A 109 2.15 -9.13 5.89
C ALA A 109 1.72 -9.97 7.10
N HIS A 110 0.83 -10.94 6.89
CA HIS A 110 0.48 -11.96 7.86
C HIS A 110 0.59 -13.32 7.17
N PRO A 111 1.14 -14.36 7.81
CA PRO A 111 1.41 -15.65 7.16
C PRO A 111 0.17 -16.32 6.53
N GLN A 112 -1.03 -15.98 7.00
CA GLN A 112 -2.31 -16.49 6.49
C GLN A 112 -2.99 -15.55 5.46
N LYS A 113 -2.34 -14.45 5.10
CA LYS A 113 -2.88 -13.38 4.25
C LYS A 113 -2.10 -13.35 2.94
N HIS A 114 -2.58 -14.12 1.98
CA HIS A 114 -1.91 -14.27 0.68
C HIS A 114 -2.30 -13.16 -0.30
N ASP A 115 -3.46 -12.52 -0.11
CA ASP A 115 -3.96 -11.44 -0.95
C ASP A 115 -4.62 -10.32 -0.11
N VAL A 116 -4.68 -9.12 -0.67
CA VAL A 116 -5.44 -7.97 -0.14
C VAL A 116 -6.40 -7.48 -1.22
N PHE A 117 -7.64 -7.17 -0.86
CA PHE A 117 -8.62 -6.64 -1.80
C PHE A 117 -9.14 -5.29 -1.35
N VAL A 118 -9.06 -4.30 -2.23
CA VAL A 118 -9.60 -2.95 -2.01
C VAL A 118 -10.62 -2.68 -3.11
N LEU A 119 -11.85 -2.38 -2.71
CA LEU A 119 -12.89 -1.89 -3.61
C LEU A 119 -13.15 -0.42 -3.29
N ASP A 120 -12.76 0.46 -4.20
CA ASP A 120 -12.95 1.91 -4.09
C ASP A 120 -14.14 2.35 -4.95
N PHE A 121 -15.07 3.10 -4.35
CA PHE A 121 -16.26 3.63 -5.01
C PHE A 121 -16.13 5.12 -5.37
N MET A 122 -15.13 5.81 -4.83
CA MET A 122 -15.04 7.27 -4.88
C MET A 122 -13.81 7.78 -5.62
N ASN A 123 -12.73 7.00 -5.66
CA ASN A 123 -11.45 7.43 -6.22
C ASN A 123 -11.12 6.66 -7.50
N GLU A 124 -10.59 7.40 -8.47
CA GLU A 124 -10.00 6.83 -9.68
C GLU A 124 -8.63 6.20 -9.34
N ALA A 125 -8.32 5.08 -9.99
CA ALA A 125 -7.06 4.36 -9.78
C ALA A 125 -5.83 5.28 -9.98
N ASP A 126 -5.88 6.15 -11.00
CA ASP A 126 -4.80 7.08 -11.33
C ASP A 126 -4.55 8.09 -10.19
N THR A 127 -5.60 8.62 -9.57
CA THR A 127 -5.48 9.57 -8.45
C THR A 127 -4.85 8.93 -7.22
N ILE A 128 -5.21 7.67 -6.95
CA ILE A 128 -4.60 6.89 -5.88
C ILE A 128 -3.12 6.62 -6.22
N GLN A 129 -2.81 6.20 -7.45
CA GLN A 129 -1.45 5.97 -7.89
C GLN A 129 -0.57 7.23 -7.79
N GLU A 130 -1.06 8.39 -8.21
CA GLU A 130 -0.37 9.68 -8.05
C GLU A 130 -0.14 10.02 -6.57
N SER A 131 -1.13 9.76 -5.72
CA SER A 131 -1.02 9.96 -4.27
C SER A 131 0.07 9.09 -3.65
N PHE A 132 0.30 7.89 -4.20
CA PHE A 132 1.41 7.03 -3.83
C PHE A 132 2.73 7.45 -4.47
N ALA A 133 2.75 8.04 -5.67
CA ALA A 133 3.96 8.32 -6.43
C ALA A 133 5.02 9.12 -5.65
N ASP A 134 4.62 10.09 -4.83
CA ASP A 134 5.55 10.87 -4.02
C ASP A 134 6.22 10.06 -2.90
N TYR A 135 5.53 9.04 -2.37
CA TYR A 135 6.04 8.14 -1.32
C TYR A 135 6.68 6.87 -1.89
N TYR A 136 6.23 6.46 -3.07
CA TYR A 136 6.65 5.26 -3.80
C TYR A 136 7.77 5.54 -4.81
N ARG A 137 8.20 6.80 -4.99
CA ARG A 137 9.47 7.16 -5.65
C ARG A 137 10.68 6.40 -5.11
N THR A 138 10.58 5.84 -3.90
CA THR A 138 11.60 4.95 -3.30
C THR A 138 11.27 3.46 -3.41
N THR A 139 10.01 3.05 -3.52
CA THR A 139 9.62 1.62 -3.53
C THR A 139 8.20 1.42 -4.04
N ILE A 140 8.08 0.78 -5.20
CA ILE A 140 7.17 -0.32 -5.59
C ILE A 140 6.85 -0.14 -7.08
N LEU A 141 7.44 -1.01 -7.90
CA LEU A 141 6.79 -2.25 -8.34
C LEU A 141 5.62 -1.91 -9.27
N SER A 142 6.00 -1.51 -10.48
CA SER A 142 5.13 -1.63 -11.63
C SER A 142 4.71 -3.09 -11.76
N GLU A 143 3.40 -3.31 -11.84
CA GLU A 143 2.74 -4.40 -12.57
C GLU A 143 3.49 -5.72 -12.59
N GLY A 144 3.00 -6.70 -11.80
CA GLY A 144 3.42 -8.11 -11.82
C GLY A 144 4.80 -8.32 -12.41
N THR A 145 5.84 -8.16 -11.58
CA THR A 145 7.24 -8.19 -12.01
C THR A 145 7.43 -9.33 -13.02
N ASP A 146 7.63 -8.97 -14.30
CA ASP A 146 7.94 -9.95 -15.34
C ASP A 146 9.06 -10.84 -14.76
N PRO A 147 8.84 -12.15 -14.55
CA PRO A 147 9.80 -13.01 -13.89
C PRO A 147 11.19 -12.89 -14.53
N ASN A 148 11.22 -12.64 -15.83
CA ASN A 148 12.44 -12.42 -16.59
C ASN A 148 13.22 -11.19 -16.10
N LYS A 149 12.57 -10.05 -15.80
CA LYS A 149 13.25 -8.85 -15.30
C LYS A 149 13.84 -9.04 -13.90
N LEU A 150 13.16 -9.81 -13.04
CA LEU A 150 13.70 -10.14 -11.72
C LEU A 150 14.91 -11.07 -11.86
N HIS A 151 14.85 -12.05 -12.76
CA HIS A 151 15.98 -12.93 -13.06
C HIS A 151 17.14 -12.19 -13.71
N ASP A 152 16.88 -11.24 -14.60
CA ASP A 152 17.89 -10.39 -15.25
C ASP A 152 18.58 -9.48 -14.22
N LEU A 153 17.81 -8.89 -13.30
CA LEU A 153 18.36 -8.09 -12.21
C LEU A 153 19.20 -8.95 -11.28
N LYS A 154 18.69 -10.12 -10.88
CA LYS A 154 19.44 -11.07 -10.06
C LYS A 154 20.75 -11.47 -10.76
N ALA A 155 20.70 -11.84 -12.03
CA ALA A 155 21.89 -12.21 -12.80
C ALA A 155 22.90 -11.06 -12.92
N ALA A 156 22.41 -9.82 -13.13
CA ALA A 156 23.26 -8.65 -13.14
C ALA A 156 23.93 -8.41 -11.79
N LEU A 157 23.18 -8.48 -10.68
CA LEU A 157 23.69 -8.30 -9.32
C LEU A 157 24.65 -9.43 -8.90
N ASP A 158 24.33 -10.68 -9.24
CA ASP A 158 25.18 -11.85 -8.99
C ASP A 158 26.53 -11.72 -9.74
N GLY A 159 26.54 -11.09 -10.93
CA GLY A 159 27.76 -10.80 -11.68
C GLY A 159 28.71 -9.79 -11.02
N TYR A 160 28.22 -8.99 -10.07
CA TYR A 160 29.07 -8.09 -9.29
C TYR A 160 29.63 -8.76 -8.01
N GLN A 161 29.10 -9.92 -7.61
CA GLN A 161 29.58 -10.72 -6.48
C GLN A 161 29.72 -9.95 -5.15
N VAL A 162 28.87 -8.94 -4.94
CA VAL A 162 28.86 -8.12 -3.73
C VAL A 162 28.24 -8.82 -2.51
N TYR A 163 27.54 -9.93 -2.75
CA TYR A 163 26.95 -10.79 -1.74
C TYR A 163 27.12 -12.26 -2.16
N ALA A 164 27.10 -13.18 -1.20
CA ALA A 164 27.09 -14.62 -1.42
C ALA A 164 25.73 -15.24 -1.09
N THR A 165 25.40 -16.36 -1.73
CA THR A 165 24.15 -17.10 -1.47
C THR A 165 23.98 -17.43 0.01
N ALA A 166 25.04 -17.83 0.71
CA ALA A 166 25.01 -18.10 2.14
C ALA A 166 24.65 -16.87 2.99
N GLN A 167 25.01 -15.66 2.56
CA GLN A 167 24.62 -14.42 3.24
C GLN A 167 23.14 -14.09 3.00
N ILE A 168 22.63 -14.38 1.80
CA ILE A 168 21.20 -14.23 1.49
C ILE A 168 20.38 -15.19 2.36
N ASP A 169 20.76 -16.47 2.40
CA ASP A 169 20.02 -17.48 3.14
C ASP A 169 19.97 -17.15 4.63
N ALA A 170 21.11 -16.76 5.22
CA ALA A 170 21.19 -16.33 6.62
C ALA A 170 20.36 -15.06 6.91
N LEU A 171 20.37 -14.09 5.99
CA LEU A 171 19.57 -12.87 6.13
C LEU A 171 18.07 -13.17 6.07
N VAL A 172 17.65 -14.00 5.12
CA VAL A 172 16.25 -14.39 4.91
C VAL A 172 15.73 -15.17 6.13
N GLU A 173 16.52 -16.11 6.64
CA GLU A 173 16.16 -16.88 7.82
C GLU A 173 15.97 -15.98 9.05
N LEU A 174 16.90 -15.07 9.32
CA LEU A 174 16.80 -14.12 10.44
C LEU A 174 15.65 -13.13 10.27
N TYR A 175 15.43 -12.63 9.05
CA TYR A 175 14.37 -11.68 8.75
C TYR A 175 12.98 -12.32 8.92
N LEU A 176 12.76 -13.52 8.39
CA LEU A 176 11.52 -14.26 8.56
C LEU A 176 11.32 -14.73 10.00
N GLY A 177 12.41 -14.98 10.73
CA GLY A 177 12.40 -15.25 12.16
C GLY A 177 12.12 -14.03 13.06
N GLY A 178 11.92 -12.84 12.49
CA GLY A 178 11.62 -11.62 13.24
C GLY A 178 12.80 -11.06 14.04
N ALA A 179 14.04 -11.34 13.61
CA ALA A 179 15.23 -10.84 14.28
C ALA A 179 15.35 -9.31 14.19
N ASP A 180 15.83 -8.69 15.27
CA ASP A 180 16.13 -7.26 15.31
C ASP A 180 17.29 -6.88 14.37
N ARG A 181 17.33 -5.60 13.99
CA ARG A 181 18.32 -5.02 13.07
C ARG A 181 19.77 -5.29 13.48
N ASP A 182 20.05 -5.33 14.78
CA ASP A 182 21.40 -5.61 15.31
C ASP A 182 21.97 -6.96 14.82
N LYS A 183 21.13 -7.91 14.41
CA LYS A 183 21.55 -9.20 13.84
C LYS A 183 21.58 -9.22 12.31
N LEU A 184 20.84 -8.31 11.66
CA LEU A 184 20.77 -8.19 10.21
C LEU A 184 21.87 -7.27 9.66
N ASP A 185 22.15 -6.18 10.37
CA ASP A 185 23.10 -5.14 10.00
C ASP A 185 24.52 -5.70 9.77
N PRO A 186 25.07 -6.63 10.59
CA PRO A 186 26.38 -7.21 10.33
C PRO A 186 26.49 -7.97 8.99
N ILE A 187 25.40 -8.58 8.52
CA ILE A 187 25.36 -9.30 7.24
C ILE A 187 25.36 -8.29 6.08
N LEU A 188 24.58 -7.21 6.24
CA LEU A 188 24.52 -6.12 5.27
C LEU A 188 25.84 -5.34 5.20
N ASP A 189 26.46 -5.07 6.34
CA ASP A 189 27.73 -4.36 6.46
C ASP A 189 28.86 -5.12 5.76
N ALA A 190 28.87 -6.45 5.85
CA ALA A 190 29.83 -7.28 5.11
C ALA A 190 29.66 -7.12 3.58
N CYS A 191 28.42 -7.04 3.08
CA CYS A 191 28.14 -6.81 1.66
C CYS A 191 28.54 -5.38 1.23
N VAL A 192 28.30 -4.39 2.10
CA VAL A 192 28.69 -2.99 1.87
C VAL A 192 30.21 -2.83 1.85
N ALA A 193 30.94 -3.57 2.70
CA ALA A 193 32.40 -3.57 2.70
C ALA A 193 32.94 -4.13 1.37
N VAL A 194 32.42 -5.25 0.89
CA VAL A 194 32.80 -5.81 -0.43
C VAL A 194 32.51 -4.81 -1.56
N TYR A 195 31.35 -4.15 -1.53
CA TYR A 195 31.02 -3.11 -2.50
C TYR A 195 32.01 -1.93 -2.49
N LYS A 196 32.41 -1.45 -1.31
CA LYS A 196 33.30 -0.27 -1.18
C LYS A 196 34.76 -0.60 -1.43
N GLU A 197 35.21 -1.78 -1.03
CA GLU A 197 36.63 -2.14 -0.96
C GLU A 197 37.09 -3.01 -2.13
N GLN A 198 36.20 -3.80 -2.74
CA GLN A 198 36.56 -4.79 -3.76
C GLN A 198 36.04 -4.47 -5.17
N LEU A 199 35.06 -3.57 -5.30
CA LEU A 199 34.65 -3.06 -6.62
C LEU A 199 35.38 -1.76 -6.94
N ASP A 200 35.88 -1.66 -8.17
CA ASP A 200 36.40 -0.43 -8.75
C ASP A 200 35.26 0.56 -9.06
N GLU A 201 35.61 1.83 -9.30
CA GLU A 201 34.63 2.90 -9.53
C GLU A 201 33.68 2.59 -10.71
N ASP A 202 34.20 1.96 -11.77
CA ASP A 202 33.40 1.57 -12.93
C ASP A 202 32.36 0.48 -12.60
N ARG A 203 32.73 -0.55 -11.83
CA ARG A 203 31.78 -1.58 -11.39
C ARG A 203 30.83 -1.07 -10.32
N GLN A 204 31.27 -0.15 -9.46
CA GLN A 204 30.40 0.53 -8.49
C GLN A 204 29.31 1.35 -9.20
N VAL A 205 29.69 2.15 -10.20
CA VAL A 205 28.75 2.90 -11.05
C VAL A 205 27.86 1.95 -11.83
N GLY A 206 28.40 0.85 -12.36
CA GLY A 206 27.64 -0.19 -13.05
C GLY A 206 26.58 -0.87 -12.17
N LEU A 207 26.93 -1.20 -10.93
CA LEU A 207 26.00 -1.77 -9.95
C LEU A 207 24.91 -0.75 -9.57
N GLN A 208 25.29 0.50 -9.26
CA GLN A 208 24.33 1.57 -8.98
C GLN A 208 23.40 1.84 -10.17
N ALA A 209 23.92 1.80 -11.39
CA ALA A 209 23.13 1.96 -12.60
C ALA A 209 22.17 0.79 -12.80
N SER A 210 22.57 -0.44 -12.50
CA SER A 210 21.71 -1.63 -12.55
C SER A 210 20.57 -1.55 -11.53
N LEU A 211 20.89 -1.18 -10.29
CA LEU A 211 19.92 -0.94 -9.22
C LEU A 211 18.98 0.23 -9.54
N ARG A 212 19.46 1.29 -10.20
CA ARG A 212 18.65 2.43 -10.65
C ARG A 212 17.75 2.06 -11.83
N ARG A 213 18.23 1.26 -12.79
CA ARG A 213 17.44 0.76 -13.93
C ARG A 213 16.28 -0.13 -13.48
N SER A 214 16.48 -0.97 -12.46
CA SER A 214 15.39 -1.72 -11.83
C SER A 214 14.40 -0.84 -11.03
N ARG A 215 14.74 0.43 -10.79
CA ARG A 215 13.97 1.38 -9.98
C ARG A 215 13.30 2.47 -10.83
N ALA A 216 13.55 2.53 -12.13
CA ALA A 216 12.98 3.51 -13.03
C ALA A 216 11.71 2.95 -13.71
N PRO A 217 10.59 3.71 -13.76
CA PRO A 217 9.51 3.40 -14.69
C PRO A 217 10.04 3.58 -16.13
N MET A 218 9.81 2.58 -16.99
CA MET A 218 10.04 2.71 -18.43
C MET A 218 9.03 3.72 -19.01
N ASP A 219 9.35 5.01 -18.97
CA ASP A 219 8.81 5.94 -19.95
C ASP A 219 9.70 5.86 -21.19
N SER A 220 9.28 5.01 -22.14
CA SER A 220 9.79 5.03 -23.50
C SER A 220 8.81 5.82 -24.36
N SER A 221 8.93 7.15 -24.32
CA SER A 221 8.44 8.02 -25.39
C SER A 221 9.65 8.72 -26.04
N PRO A 222 9.88 8.53 -27.35
CA PRO A 222 11.01 9.18 -28.02
C PRO A 222 10.74 10.67 -28.06
N ARG A 223 11.57 11.46 -27.38
CA ARG A 223 11.60 12.91 -27.55
C ARG A 223 11.86 13.20 -29.02
N SER A 224 10.84 13.64 -29.72
CA SER A 224 10.94 14.16 -31.08
C SER A 224 11.96 15.30 -31.10
N CYS A 225 13.10 15.06 -31.76
CA CYS A 225 14.02 16.13 -32.14
C CYS A 225 13.26 17.18 -32.97
N PRO A 226 13.37 18.48 -32.66
CA PRO A 226 12.88 19.50 -33.58
C PRO A 226 13.84 19.54 -34.77
N THR A 227 13.34 19.13 -35.94
CA THR A 227 14.00 19.35 -37.24
C THR A 227 14.28 20.85 -37.44
N PRO A 228 15.45 21.22 -37.99
CA PRO A 228 15.75 22.61 -38.32
C PRO A 228 14.98 23.00 -39.59
N MET A 229 14.08 23.98 -39.50
CA MET A 229 13.47 24.59 -40.68
C MET A 229 14.46 25.56 -41.34
N PRO A 230 14.56 25.57 -42.68
CA PRO A 230 15.59 26.27 -43.41
C PRO A 230 15.30 27.77 -43.55
N SER A 231 16.37 28.55 -43.58
CA SER A 231 16.39 29.96 -43.98
C SER A 231 15.81 30.19 -45.36
N GLY A 232 14.84 31.10 -45.49
CA GLY A 232 14.32 31.60 -46.76
C GLY A 232 14.04 33.09 -46.71
N ARG A 233 14.96 33.89 -47.27
CA ARG A 233 14.77 35.30 -47.63
C ARG A 233 13.69 35.44 -48.72
N SER A 234 12.84 36.47 -48.64
CA SER A 234 12.63 37.49 -49.71
C SER A 234 11.54 38.48 -49.23
N SER A 235 11.90 39.75 -48.95
CA SER A 235 11.62 40.92 -49.79
C SER A 235 10.14 41.32 -49.94
N ARG A 236 9.76 42.47 -49.35
CA ARG A 236 9.44 43.72 -50.07
C ARG A 236 9.05 44.83 -49.08
N SER A 237 9.78 45.94 -49.19
CA SER A 237 9.38 47.29 -48.80
C SER A 237 8.25 47.81 -49.69
N SER A 238 7.46 48.75 -49.17
CA SER A 238 6.73 49.82 -49.88
C SER A 238 5.81 49.47 -51.06
#